data_AF-A0A2D6P8N4-F1
#
_entry.id   AF-A0A2D6P8N4-F1
#
_cell.length_a   1.000
_cell.length_b   1.000
_cell.length_c   1.000
_cell.angle_alpha   90.00
_cell.angle_beta   90.00
_cell.angle_gamma   90.00
#
_symmetry.space_group_name_H-M   'P 1'
#
loop_
_entity.id
_entity.type
_entity.pdbx_description
1 polymer ?
#
loop_
_entity_poly.entity_id
_entity_poly.type
_entity_poly.pdbx_seq_one_letter_code
_entity_poly.pdbx_strand_id
1 'polypeptide(L)'
;MATTNPDIIVLDEEKWSQIKIWGRRIGDFLGLEVYELEDQYFDYIPQYINYLRFDYKTGTFGHKYWGEYRSERSEYGENEEGTTQKDKVSVDSTLQQKYTLPFMKQVITLAVQEVFEKRYQSLRATYSSLEDATWGDQLAESQAYLADSDHETKLIHRLAELRGLTTEQFAGKVVEKQGEWKGKLFDLAVAEQTLIVKLKAITNVADANVFLEDYFGISMSNQQCLNYGRCIENEDGLIVRKEPFKYGIRF
;
A
#
# COMPACT_ATOMS: atom_id res chain seq x y z
N MET A 1 16.03 -5.69 -35.19
CA MET A 1 14.88 -5.17 -34.41
C MET A 1 15.44 -4.17 -33.43
N ALA A 2 14.92 -2.94 -33.39
CA ALA A 2 15.33 -2.00 -32.35
C ALA A 2 14.96 -2.63 -31.00
N THR A 3 15.93 -2.83 -30.13
CA THR A 3 15.71 -3.30 -28.76
C THR A 3 14.99 -2.18 -28.01
N THR A 4 13.66 -2.21 -28.04
CA THR A 4 12.84 -1.40 -27.15
C THR A 4 13.12 -1.87 -25.73
N ASN A 5 13.50 -0.95 -24.84
CA ASN A 5 13.70 -1.31 -23.43
C ASN A 5 12.39 -1.88 -22.87
N PRO A 6 12.45 -2.92 -22.02
CA PRO A 6 11.25 -3.45 -21.36
C PRO A 6 10.63 -2.39 -20.46
N ASP A 7 9.31 -2.46 -20.25
CA ASP A 7 8.66 -1.61 -19.26
C ASP A 7 8.89 -2.18 -17.85
N ILE A 8 8.68 -1.35 -16.84
CA ILE A 8 8.79 -1.75 -15.44
C ILE A 8 7.39 -2.00 -14.89
N ILE A 9 7.20 -3.17 -14.29
CA ILE A 9 5.98 -3.54 -13.59
C ILE A 9 6.24 -3.66 -12.09
N VAL A 10 5.29 -3.18 -11.27
CA VAL A 10 5.29 -3.35 -9.81
C VAL A 10 4.00 -4.00 -9.39
N LEU A 11 4.07 -5.12 -8.65
CA LEU A 11 2.91 -5.85 -8.16
C LEU A 11 3.24 -6.67 -6.90
N ASP A 12 2.21 -7.19 -6.22
CA ASP A 12 2.36 -8.22 -5.18
C ASP A 12 2.54 -9.60 -5.85
N GLU A 13 3.77 -10.11 -5.85
CA GLU A 13 4.12 -11.39 -6.49
C GLU A 13 3.30 -12.57 -5.96
N GLU A 14 2.85 -12.54 -4.70
CA GLU A 14 2.04 -13.61 -4.12
C GLU A 14 0.71 -13.78 -4.85
N LYS A 15 0.16 -12.68 -5.38
CA LYS A 15 -1.09 -12.71 -6.16
C LYS A 15 -0.90 -13.24 -7.58
N TRP A 16 0.31 -13.13 -8.13
CA TRP A 16 0.58 -13.56 -9.50
C TRP A 16 2.04 -13.97 -9.73
N SER A 17 2.37 -15.17 -9.27
CA SER A 17 3.72 -15.73 -9.34
C SER A 17 4.23 -16.02 -10.76
N GLN A 18 3.37 -16.01 -11.78
CA GLN A 18 3.75 -16.19 -13.18
C GLN A 18 4.74 -15.11 -13.66
N ILE A 19 4.74 -13.92 -13.04
CA ILE A 19 5.69 -12.85 -13.34
C ILE A 19 7.15 -13.31 -13.21
N LYS A 20 7.43 -14.27 -12.31
CA LYS A 20 8.79 -14.79 -12.09
C LYS A 20 9.36 -15.53 -13.30
N ILE A 21 8.48 -16.02 -14.17
CA ILE A 21 8.85 -16.76 -15.38
C ILE A 21 9.05 -15.79 -16.55
N TRP A 22 8.23 -14.75 -16.62
CA TRP A 22 8.21 -13.82 -17.77
C TRP A 22 9.08 -12.59 -17.59
N GLY A 23 9.23 -12.11 -16.36
CA GLY A 23 9.95 -10.89 -16.03
C GLY A 23 11.30 -11.13 -15.38
N ARG A 24 12.15 -10.10 -15.40
CA ARG A 24 13.42 -10.06 -14.67
C ARG A 24 13.26 -9.19 -13.42
N ARG A 25 13.37 -9.78 -12.23
CA ARG A 25 13.29 -9.02 -10.96
C ARG A 25 14.45 -8.03 -10.88
N ILE A 26 14.15 -6.79 -10.54
CA ILE A 26 15.16 -5.73 -10.34
C ILE A 26 15.17 -5.18 -8.91
N GLY A 27 14.12 -5.37 -8.13
CA GLY A 27 14.06 -4.97 -6.72
C GLY A 27 12.71 -5.24 -6.08
N ASP A 28 12.48 -4.66 -4.90
CA ASP A 28 11.22 -4.71 -4.16
C ASP A 28 11.10 -3.51 -3.22
N PHE A 29 9.86 -3.10 -2.93
CA PHE A 29 9.53 -2.05 -1.99
C PHE A 29 8.22 -2.38 -1.29
N LEU A 30 8.19 -2.30 0.04
CA LEU A 30 6.95 -2.42 0.84
C LEU A 30 6.19 -3.75 0.62
N GLY A 31 6.89 -4.83 0.26
CA GLY A 31 6.29 -6.11 -0.08
C GLY A 31 5.72 -6.18 -1.51
N LEU A 32 6.07 -5.22 -2.38
CA LEU A 32 5.77 -5.24 -3.81
C LEU A 32 7.06 -5.46 -4.59
N GLU A 33 7.07 -6.41 -5.50
CA GLU A 33 8.21 -6.71 -6.35
C GLU A 33 8.23 -5.84 -7.61
N VAL A 34 9.43 -5.47 -8.03
CA VAL A 34 9.70 -4.68 -9.23
C VAL A 34 10.35 -5.57 -10.28
N TYR A 35 9.74 -5.64 -11.45
CA TYR A 35 10.18 -6.47 -12.57
C TYR A 35 10.35 -5.64 -13.85
N GLU A 36 11.33 -5.98 -14.67
CA GLU A 36 11.32 -5.66 -16.09
C GLU A 36 10.46 -6.68 -16.82
N LEU A 37 9.52 -6.21 -17.64
CA LEU A 37 8.61 -7.05 -18.40
C LEU A 37 8.49 -6.54 -19.85
N GLU A 38 8.60 -7.45 -20.81
CA GLU A 38 8.38 -7.11 -22.22
C GLU A 38 6.90 -6.80 -22.48
N ASP A 39 6.65 -5.83 -23.37
CA ASP A 39 5.31 -5.31 -23.67
C ASP A 39 4.29 -6.41 -24.01
N GLN A 40 4.72 -7.44 -24.75
CA GLN A 40 3.88 -8.57 -25.17
C GLN A 40 3.24 -9.33 -24.01
N TYR A 41 3.81 -9.28 -22.80
CA TYR A 41 3.28 -10.04 -21.66
C TYR A 41 2.16 -9.30 -20.91
N PHE A 42 2.00 -7.98 -21.10
CA PHE A 42 1.01 -7.20 -20.35
C PHE A 42 -0.44 -7.60 -20.69
N ASP A 43 -0.70 -7.99 -21.93
CA ASP A 43 -2.04 -8.44 -22.38
C ASP A 43 -2.49 -9.76 -21.73
N TYR A 44 -1.54 -10.52 -21.18
CA TYR A 44 -1.80 -11.80 -20.52
C TYR A 44 -1.93 -11.69 -19.00
N ILE A 45 -1.74 -10.50 -18.43
CA ILE A 45 -1.94 -10.28 -17.00
C ILE A 45 -3.44 -10.32 -16.71
N PRO A 46 -3.91 -11.18 -15.78
CA PRO A 46 -5.33 -11.25 -15.46
C PRO A 46 -5.87 -9.92 -14.93
N GLN A 47 -7.11 -9.56 -15.30
CA GLN A 47 -7.73 -8.28 -14.93
C GLN A 47 -7.89 -8.06 -13.41
N TYR A 48 -7.91 -9.12 -12.62
CA TYR A 48 -8.03 -9.03 -11.16
C TYR A 48 -6.68 -8.78 -10.46
N ILE A 49 -5.56 -8.74 -11.20
CA ILE A 49 -4.24 -8.42 -10.66
C ILE A 49 -4.05 -6.91 -10.73
N ASN A 50 -3.89 -6.30 -9.55
CA ASN A 50 -3.49 -4.91 -9.44
C ASN A 50 -1.97 -4.80 -9.67
N TYR A 51 -1.58 -3.97 -10.63
CA TYR A 51 -0.18 -3.68 -10.90
C TYR A 51 0.00 -2.23 -11.33
N LEU A 52 1.22 -1.74 -11.20
CA LEU A 52 1.67 -0.48 -11.78
C LEU A 52 2.56 -0.77 -12.97
N ARG A 53 2.34 -0.07 -14.09
CA ARG A 53 3.20 -0.11 -15.27
C ARG A 53 3.86 1.25 -15.44
N PHE A 54 5.18 1.24 -15.59
CA PHE A 54 6.00 2.42 -15.83
C PHE A 54 6.82 2.23 -17.10
N ASP A 55 7.08 3.32 -17.81
CA ASP A 55 8.13 3.29 -18.83
C ASP A 55 9.49 2.98 -18.18
N TYR A 56 10.40 2.42 -18.98
CA TYR A 56 11.72 2.00 -18.51
C TYR A 56 12.45 3.07 -17.68
N LYS A 57 12.46 4.35 -18.12
CA LYS A 57 13.21 5.40 -17.42
C LYS A 57 12.58 5.72 -16.07
N THR A 58 11.26 5.88 -16.03
CA THR A 58 10.55 6.17 -14.77
C THR A 58 10.75 5.05 -13.76
N GLY A 59 10.59 3.79 -14.18
CA GLY A 59 10.75 2.66 -13.28
C GLY A 59 12.20 2.44 -12.83
N THR A 60 13.17 2.49 -13.75
CA THR A 60 14.59 2.30 -13.40
C THR A 60 15.13 3.41 -12.52
N PHE A 61 14.87 4.69 -12.84
CA PHE A 61 15.33 5.79 -11.99
C PHE A 61 14.53 5.89 -10.68
N GLY A 62 13.23 5.57 -10.71
CA GLY A 62 12.42 5.53 -9.51
C GLY A 62 12.90 4.48 -8.50
N HIS A 63 13.18 3.27 -8.99
CA HIS A 63 13.80 2.22 -8.20
C HIS A 63 15.21 2.61 -7.70
N LYS A 64 16.09 3.06 -8.61
CA LYS A 64 17.49 3.33 -8.29
C LYS A 64 17.69 4.46 -7.27
N TYR A 65 16.85 5.49 -7.33
CA TYR A 65 16.96 6.68 -6.47
C TYR A 65 15.89 6.70 -5.38
N TRP A 66 15.25 5.56 -5.07
CA TRP A 66 14.24 5.47 -4.03
C TRP A 66 14.74 6.07 -2.70
N GLY A 67 14.02 7.06 -2.19
CA GLY A 67 14.34 7.73 -0.92
C GLY A 67 15.59 8.62 -0.95
N GLU A 68 16.29 8.74 -2.08
CA GLU A 68 17.42 9.64 -2.21
C GLU A 68 16.92 11.08 -2.34
N TYR A 69 17.21 11.89 -1.32
CA TYR A 69 16.80 13.30 -1.25
C TYR A 69 17.99 14.26 -1.34
N ARG A 70 19.23 13.75 -1.30
CA ARG A 70 20.43 14.59 -1.36
C ARG A 70 20.62 15.14 -2.77
N SER A 71 21.14 16.35 -2.84
CA SER A 71 21.54 17.03 -4.09
C SER A 71 22.98 16.75 -4.50
N GLU A 72 23.76 16.09 -3.64
CA GLU A 72 25.17 15.77 -3.86
C GLU A 72 25.49 14.39 -3.28
N ARG A 73 26.31 13.62 -3.99
CA ARG A 73 26.86 12.34 -3.53
C ARG A 73 28.39 12.36 -3.62
N SER A 74 29.07 11.62 -2.74
CA SER A 74 30.50 11.36 -2.89
C SER A 74 30.70 10.28 -3.96
N GLU A 75 31.46 10.59 -4.99
CA GLU A 75 32.00 9.59 -5.91
C GLU A 75 33.42 9.24 -5.46
N TYR A 76 33.69 7.94 -5.33
CA TYR A 76 34.97 7.44 -4.88
C TYR A 76 35.80 7.02 -6.11
N GLY A 77 36.96 7.63 -6.26
CA GLY A 77 37.95 7.31 -7.31
C GLY A 77 39.36 7.19 -6.74
N GLU A 78 40.32 6.82 -7.59
CA GLU A 78 41.74 6.92 -7.30
C GLU A 78 42.30 8.16 -8.02
N ASN A 79 42.96 9.05 -7.29
CA ASN A 79 43.74 10.12 -7.94
C ASN A 79 45.07 9.57 -8.47
N GLU A 80 45.81 10.38 -9.24
CA GLU A 80 47.11 9.99 -9.84
C GLU A 80 48.17 9.55 -8.81
N GLU A 81 47.95 9.85 -7.53
CA GLU A 81 48.82 9.51 -6.39
C GLU A 81 48.36 8.24 -5.63
N GLY A 82 47.29 7.57 -6.10
CA GLY A 82 46.76 6.33 -5.49
C GLY A 82 45.99 6.54 -4.19
N THR A 83 45.54 7.77 -3.91
CA THR A 83 44.68 8.09 -2.76
C THR A 83 43.22 8.26 -3.18
N THR A 84 42.31 8.04 -2.21
CA THR A 84 40.87 8.09 -2.46
C THR A 84 40.40 9.52 -2.78
N GLN A 85 40.04 9.77 -4.03
CA GLN A 85 39.33 10.97 -4.45
C GLN A 85 37.89 10.90 -3.92
N LYS A 86 37.43 11.97 -3.26
CA LYS A 86 36.08 12.10 -2.71
C LYS A 86 35.39 13.33 -3.29
N ASP A 87 35.17 13.30 -4.60
CA ASP A 87 34.53 14.42 -5.26
C ASP A 87 33.02 14.38 -5.01
N LYS A 88 32.45 15.56 -4.70
CA LYS A 88 31.02 15.71 -4.59
C LYS A 88 30.44 15.89 -5.99
N VAL A 89 29.69 14.89 -6.44
CA VAL A 89 28.96 14.92 -7.71
C VAL A 89 27.53 15.30 -7.42
N SER A 90 27.00 16.27 -8.16
CA SER A 90 25.59 16.67 -8.02
C SER A 90 24.67 15.51 -8.45
N VAL A 91 23.70 15.22 -7.60
CA VAL A 91 22.56 14.36 -7.95
C VAL A 91 21.52 15.27 -8.59
N ASP A 92 21.16 14.96 -9.83
CA ASP A 92 20.21 15.75 -10.60
C ASP A 92 18.82 15.72 -9.95
N SER A 93 18.46 16.83 -9.30
CA SER A 93 17.17 17.03 -8.64
C SER A 93 16.00 16.99 -9.62
N THR A 94 16.24 17.18 -10.92
CA THR A 94 15.21 17.02 -11.95
C THR A 94 14.84 15.56 -12.16
N LEU A 95 15.78 14.61 -11.99
CA LEU A 95 15.48 13.18 -12.02
C LEU A 95 14.58 12.76 -10.86
N GLN A 96 14.86 13.31 -9.67
CA GLN A 96 14.06 13.03 -8.47
C GLN A 96 12.60 13.47 -8.68
N GLN A 97 12.38 14.69 -9.16
CA GLN A 97 11.03 15.20 -9.38
C GLN A 97 10.32 14.55 -10.56
N LYS A 98 11.05 14.26 -11.64
CA LYS A 98 10.46 13.72 -12.88
C LYS A 98 10.15 12.22 -12.80
N TYR A 99 10.98 11.44 -12.12
CA TYR A 99 10.89 9.97 -12.14
C TYR A 99 10.72 9.39 -10.73
N THR A 100 11.54 9.79 -9.76
CA THR A 100 11.56 9.17 -8.43
C THR A 100 10.30 9.45 -7.62
N LEU A 101 9.90 10.71 -7.50
CA LEU A 101 8.72 11.07 -6.72
C LEU A 101 7.43 10.45 -7.29
N PRO A 102 7.16 10.51 -8.62
CA PRO A 102 5.99 9.84 -9.20
C PRO A 102 5.99 8.32 -8.98
N PHE A 103 7.16 7.68 -9.11
CA PHE A 103 7.31 6.25 -8.84
C PHE A 103 7.01 5.93 -7.37
N MET A 104 7.64 6.64 -6.43
CA MET A 104 7.41 6.48 -4.99
C MET A 104 5.93 6.66 -4.63
N LYS A 105 5.29 7.74 -5.10
CA LYS A 105 3.87 8.00 -4.78
C LYS A 105 2.97 6.87 -5.25
N GLN A 106 3.18 6.33 -6.44
CA GLN A 106 2.37 5.24 -6.98
C GLN A 106 2.64 3.92 -6.25
N VAL A 107 3.90 3.55 -6.03
CA VAL A 107 4.27 2.32 -5.31
C VAL A 107 3.75 2.35 -3.87
N ILE A 108 3.92 3.46 -3.15
CA ILE A 108 3.39 3.58 -1.79
C ILE A 108 1.85 3.53 -1.80
N THR A 109 1.20 4.13 -2.79
CA THR A 109 -0.27 4.05 -2.94
C THR A 109 -0.72 2.62 -3.13
N LEU A 110 -0.09 1.86 -4.04
CA LEU A 110 -0.42 0.45 -4.25
C LEU A 110 -0.17 -0.36 -2.97
N ALA A 111 0.93 -0.12 -2.25
CA ALA A 111 1.20 -0.81 -1.00
C ALA A 111 0.15 -0.53 0.08
N VAL A 112 -0.31 0.72 0.21
CA VAL A 112 -1.42 1.07 1.11
C VAL A 112 -2.70 0.32 0.69
N GLN A 113 -3.05 0.35 -0.59
CA GLN A 113 -4.24 -0.35 -1.10
C GLN A 113 -4.17 -1.85 -0.84
N GLU A 114 -3.02 -2.47 -1.04
CA GLU A 114 -2.81 -3.90 -0.77
C GLU A 114 -2.99 -4.25 0.71
N VAL A 115 -2.51 -3.40 1.63
CA VAL A 115 -2.72 -3.58 3.07
C VAL A 115 -4.20 -3.48 3.43
N PHE A 116 -4.93 -2.50 2.88
CA PHE A 116 -6.36 -2.33 3.14
C PHE A 116 -7.21 -3.43 2.50
N GLU A 117 -6.84 -3.91 1.31
CA GLU A 117 -7.49 -5.06 0.68
C GLU A 117 -7.31 -6.31 1.55
N LYS A 118 -6.09 -6.60 2.04
CA LYS A 118 -5.84 -7.73 2.96
C LYS A 118 -6.68 -7.62 4.24
N ARG A 119 -6.90 -6.42 4.77
CA ARG A 119 -7.78 -6.17 5.93
C ARG A 119 -9.25 -6.37 5.60
N TYR A 120 -9.71 -5.90 4.45
CA TYR A 120 -11.06 -6.12 3.97
C TYR A 120 -11.35 -7.62 3.81
N GLN A 121 -10.42 -8.36 3.21
CA GLN A 121 -10.54 -9.81 3.08
C GLN A 121 -10.58 -10.50 4.45
N SER A 122 -9.75 -10.06 5.40
CA SER A 122 -9.78 -10.57 6.79
C SER A 122 -11.11 -10.28 7.50
N LEU A 123 -11.69 -9.10 7.28
CA LEU A 123 -13.00 -8.73 7.80
C LEU A 123 -14.10 -9.62 7.22
N ARG A 124 -14.02 -9.94 5.91
CA ARG A 124 -14.99 -10.81 5.22
C ARG A 124 -14.82 -12.30 5.58
N ALA A 125 -13.59 -12.76 5.81
CA ALA A 125 -13.27 -14.16 6.09
C ALA A 125 -13.89 -14.72 7.38
N THR A 126 -14.47 -13.86 8.23
CA THR A 126 -15.23 -14.28 9.41
C THR A 126 -16.56 -14.96 9.04
N TYR A 127 -17.04 -14.76 7.81
CA TYR A 127 -18.34 -15.24 7.34
C TYR A 127 -18.18 -16.27 6.21
N SER A 128 -19.08 -17.25 6.16
CA SER A 128 -19.07 -18.25 5.09
C SER A 128 -19.58 -17.65 3.78
N SER A 129 -19.23 -18.27 2.65
CA SER A 129 -19.73 -17.87 1.34
C SER A 129 -21.25 -17.97 1.22
N LEU A 130 -21.87 -18.94 1.91
CA LEU A 130 -23.33 -19.08 1.95
C LEU A 130 -23.98 -17.94 2.75
N GLU A 131 -23.38 -17.56 3.88
CA GLU A 131 -23.86 -16.41 4.66
C GLU A 131 -23.76 -15.13 3.83
N ASP A 132 -22.61 -14.88 3.21
CA ASP A 132 -22.39 -13.71 2.35
C ASP A 132 -23.39 -13.64 1.18
N ALA A 133 -23.66 -14.77 0.51
CA ALA A 133 -24.63 -14.85 -0.58
C ALA A 133 -26.08 -14.59 -0.14
N THR A 134 -26.43 -14.96 1.09
CA THR A 134 -27.80 -14.82 1.63
C THR A 134 -27.99 -13.55 2.48
N TRP A 135 -26.91 -12.86 2.82
CA TRP A 135 -26.93 -11.70 3.71
C TRP A 135 -27.80 -10.55 3.19
N GLY A 136 -27.76 -10.31 1.87
CA GLY A 136 -28.60 -9.29 1.23
C GLY A 136 -30.09 -9.58 1.39
N ASP A 137 -30.50 -10.83 1.22
CA ASP A 137 -31.87 -11.27 1.40
C ASP A 137 -32.29 -11.20 2.88
N GLN A 138 -31.43 -11.66 3.80
CA GLN A 138 -31.68 -11.56 5.25
C GLN A 138 -31.93 -10.10 5.67
N LEU A 139 -31.11 -9.16 5.18
CA LEU A 139 -31.26 -7.74 5.49
C LEU A 139 -32.55 -7.16 4.91
N ALA A 140 -32.86 -7.45 3.65
CA ALA A 140 -34.05 -6.95 2.99
C ALA A 140 -35.33 -7.47 3.67
N GLU A 141 -35.41 -8.78 3.96
CA GLU A 141 -36.53 -9.36 4.68
C GLU A 141 -36.66 -8.78 6.10
N SER A 142 -35.53 -8.57 6.80
CA SER A 142 -35.53 -8.01 8.14
C SER A 142 -36.06 -6.57 8.17
N GLN A 143 -35.63 -5.73 7.22
CA GLN A 143 -36.12 -4.36 7.09
C GLN A 143 -37.60 -4.32 6.74
N ALA A 144 -38.05 -5.18 5.82
CA ALA A 144 -39.45 -5.27 5.43
C ALA A 144 -40.34 -5.72 6.60
N TYR A 145 -39.92 -6.76 7.34
CA TYR A 145 -40.65 -7.25 8.51
C TYR A 145 -40.71 -6.24 9.66
N LEU A 146 -39.63 -5.48 9.90
CA LEU A 146 -39.63 -4.43 10.92
C LEU A 146 -40.48 -3.21 10.54
N ALA A 147 -40.70 -2.99 9.24
CA ALA A 147 -41.59 -1.94 8.75
C ALA A 147 -43.07 -2.39 8.74
N ASP A 148 -43.32 -3.67 8.48
CA ASP A 148 -44.63 -4.31 8.45
C ASP A 148 -44.54 -5.73 9.01
N SER A 149 -45.11 -5.96 10.19
CA SER A 149 -45.07 -7.26 10.87
C SER A 149 -45.85 -8.36 10.16
N ASP A 150 -46.72 -8.00 9.21
CA ASP A 150 -47.47 -8.97 8.39
C ASP A 150 -46.71 -9.36 7.11
N HIS A 151 -45.51 -8.80 6.89
CA HIS A 151 -44.68 -9.12 5.74
C HIS A 151 -44.26 -10.59 5.74
N GLU A 152 -44.52 -11.29 4.63
CA GLU A 152 -44.09 -12.69 4.46
C GLU A 152 -42.57 -12.77 4.37
N THR A 153 -41.96 -13.53 5.27
CA THR A 153 -40.51 -13.76 5.31
C THR A 153 -40.19 -15.19 4.88
N LYS A 154 -39.19 -15.42 4.03
CA LYS A 154 -38.87 -16.77 3.53
C LYS A 154 -37.70 -17.38 4.26
N LEU A 155 -36.69 -16.58 4.56
CA LEU A 155 -35.43 -17.03 5.13
C LEU A 155 -35.34 -16.70 6.62
N ILE A 156 -35.65 -15.46 7.02
CA ILE A 156 -35.37 -15.01 8.38
C ILE A 156 -36.22 -15.70 9.45
N HIS A 157 -37.46 -16.13 9.15
CA HIS A 157 -38.27 -16.90 10.11
C HIS A 157 -37.64 -18.27 10.40
N ARG A 158 -37.11 -18.96 9.36
CA ARG A 158 -36.47 -20.28 9.51
C ARG A 158 -35.19 -20.17 10.33
N LEU A 159 -34.42 -19.13 10.08
CA LEU A 159 -33.19 -18.85 10.84
C LEU A 159 -33.49 -18.44 12.28
N ALA A 160 -34.59 -17.70 12.52
CA ALA A 160 -35.06 -17.34 13.86
C ALA A 160 -35.47 -18.58 14.65
N GLU A 161 -36.29 -19.45 14.06
CA GLU A 161 -36.76 -20.70 14.69
C GLU A 161 -35.59 -21.60 15.08
N LEU A 162 -34.63 -21.81 14.17
CA LEU A 162 -33.43 -22.61 14.44
C LEU A 162 -32.59 -22.06 15.60
N ARG A 163 -32.64 -20.76 15.86
CA ARG A 163 -31.91 -20.09 16.94
C ARG A 163 -32.74 -19.87 18.20
N GLY A 164 -33.99 -20.33 18.23
CA GLY A 164 -34.90 -20.13 19.37
C GLY A 164 -35.26 -18.66 19.60
N LEU A 165 -35.30 -17.85 18.54
CA LEU A 165 -35.64 -16.43 18.56
C LEU A 165 -36.99 -16.20 17.88
N THR A 166 -37.66 -15.09 18.22
CA THR A 166 -38.77 -14.61 17.39
C THR A 166 -38.25 -13.99 16.09
N THR A 167 -39.08 -13.97 15.04
CA THR A 167 -38.72 -13.32 13.76
C THR A 167 -38.34 -11.85 13.97
N GLU A 168 -39.06 -11.14 14.84
CA GLU A 168 -38.76 -9.74 15.21
C GLU A 168 -37.38 -9.60 15.87
N GLN A 169 -37.06 -10.47 16.85
CA GLN A 169 -35.76 -10.46 17.52
C GLN A 169 -34.61 -10.77 16.54
N PHE A 170 -34.83 -11.70 15.62
CA PHE A 170 -33.85 -12.03 14.59
C PHE A 170 -33.66 -10.87 13.61
N ALA A 171 -34.75 -10.27 13.13
CA ALA A 171 -34.71 -9.13 12.22
C ALA A 171 -33.96 -7.93 12.83
N GLY A 172 -34.23 -7.62 14.11
CA GLY A 172 -33.49 -6.59 14.85
C GLY A 172 -31.98 -6.86 14.91
N LYS A 173 -31.58 -8.11 15.20
CA LYS A 173 -30.17 -8.52 15.22
C LYS A 173 -29.50 -8.40 13.84
N VAL A 174 -30.20 -8.74 12.75
CA VAL A 174 -29.65 -8.61 11.40
C VAL A 174 -29.34 -7.15 11.08
N VAL A 175 -30.27 -6.23 11.36
CA VAL A 175 -30.07 -4.80 11.12
C VAL A 175 -28.94 -4.23 12.00
N GLU A 176 -28.87 -4.62 13.28
CA GLU A 176 -27.78 -4.25 14.19
C GLU A 176 -26.42 -4.71 13.64
N LYS A 177 -26.31 -5.99 13.25
CA LYS A 177 -25.06 -6.56 12.71
C LYS A 177 -24.66 -5.96 11.36
N GLN A 178 -25.64 -5.59 10.54
CA GLN A 178 -25.36 -4.82 9.33
C GLN A 178 -24.75 -3.46 9.66
N GLY A 179 -25.27 -2.77 10.68
CA GLY A 179 -24.72 -1.52 11.18
C GLY A 179 -23.28 -1.65 11.66
N GLU A 180 -23.00 -2.64 12.51
CA GLU A 180 -21.65 -2.94 12.99
C GLU A 180 -20.66 -3.24 11.85
N TRP A 181 -21.07 -4.06 10.89
CA TRP A 181 -20.23 -4.44 9.75
C TRP A 181 -19.96 -3.24 8.83
N LYS A 182 -20.99 -2.45 8.51
CA LYS A 182 -20.84 -1.22 7.71
C LYS A 182 -19.96 -0.20 8.41
N GLY A 183 -20.07 -0.05 9.73
CA GLY A 183 -19.18 0.80 10.51
C GLY A 183 -17.71 0.44 10.27
N LYS A 184 -17.35 -0.84 10.46
CA LYS A 184 -15.97 -1.32 10.21
C LYS A 184 -15.52 -1.12 8.76
N LEU A 185 -16.40 -1.36 7.80
CA LEU A 185 -16.11 -1.15 6.38
C LEU A 185 -15.83 0.33 6.08
N PHE A 186 -16.65 1.23 6.62
CA PHE A 186 -16.46 2.68 6.45
C PHE A 186 -15.19 3.17 7.12
N ASP A 187 -14.86 2.67 8.31
CA ASP A 187 -13.62 2.99 9.00
C ASP A 187 -12.40 2.61 8.16
N LEU A 188 -12.41 1.41 7.55
CA LEU A 188 -11.36 0.98 6.62
C LEU A 188 -11.24 1.91 5.41
N ALA A 189 -12.36 2.23 4.75
CA ALA A 189 -12.36 3.09 3.57
C ALA A 189 -11.87 4.51 3.89
N VAL A 190 -12.29 5.08 5.03
CA VAL A 190 -11.85 6.41 5.48
C VAL A 190 -10.36 6.40 5.81
N ALA A 191 -9.85 5.36 6.47
CA ALA A 191 -8.44 5.24 6.82
C ALA A 191 -7.55 5.14 5.57
N GLU A 192 -7.94 4.33 4.58
CA GLU A 192 -7.24 4.23 3.30
C GLU A 192 -7.19 5.59 2.58
N GLN A 193 -8.35 6.24 2.41
CA GLN A 193 -8.43 7.52 1.73
C GLN A 193 -7.66 8.62 2.45
N THR A 194 -7.63 8.60 3.79
CA THR A 194 -6.83 9.54 4.59
C THR A 194 -5.35 9.45 4.24
N LEU A 195 -4.81 8.25 4.03
CA LEU A 195 -3.41 8.06 3.65
C LEU A 195 -3.16 8.44 2.19
N ILE A 196 -4.08 8.10 1.28
CA ILE A 196 -3.98 8.48 -0.13
C ILE A 196 -3.98 10.01 -0.29
N VAL A 197 -4.81 10.73 0.47
CA VAL A 197 -4.82 12.21 0.46
C VAL A 197 -3.48 12.76 0.96
N LYS A 198 -2.93 12.21 2.05
CA LYS A 198 -1.60 12.59 2.56
C LYS A 198 -0.50 12.34 1.52
N LEU A 199 -0.51 11.18 0.86
CA LEU A 199 0.43 10.83 -0.21
C LEU A 199 0.33 11.81 -1.39
N LYS A 200 -0.89 12.17 -1.81
CA LYS A 200 -1.11 13.13 -2.90
C LYS A 200 -0.50 14.50 -2.59
N ALA A 201 -0.55 14.93 -1.33
CA ALA A 201 0.01 16.21 -0.88
C ALA A 201 1.55 16.27 -0.83
N ILE A 202 2.24 15.13 -0.89
CA ILE A 202 3.71 15.07 -0.89
C ILE A 202 4.27 15.72 -2.16
N THR A 203 5.25 16.62 -1.96
CA THR A 203 5.84 17.46 -3.02
C THR A 203 7.30 17.12 -3.35
N ASN A 204 7.97 16.33 -2.52
CA ASN A 204 9.38 15.98 -2.68
C ASN A 204 9.69 14.62 -2.02
N VAL A 205 10.86 14.06 -2.35
CA VAL A 205 11.30 12.74 -1.85
C VAL A 205 11.54 12.74 -0.33
N ALA A 206 11.98 13.86 0.25
CA ALA A 206 12.19 13.95 1.69
C ALA A 206 10.86 13.78 2.46
N ASP A 207 9.79 14.43 2.02
CA ASP A 207 8.45 14.26 2.57
C ASP A 207 7.92 12.82 2.38
N ALA A 208 8.27 12.17 1.28
CA ALA A 208 7.98 10.74 1.08
C ALA A 208 8.70 9.86 2.11
N ASN A 209 9.96 10.14 2.43
CA ASN A 209 10.69 9.43 3.49
C ASN A 209 10.05 9.64 4.87
N VAL A 210 9.55 10.85 5.15
CA VAL A 210 8.79 11.11 6.39
C VAL A 210 7.53 10.25 6.44
N PHE A 211 6.80 10.15 5.32
CA PHE A 211 5.61 9.32 5.23
C PHE A 211 5.94 7.83 5.48
N LEU A 212 7.01 7.32 4.85
CA LEU A 212 7.48 5.95 5.05
C LEU A 212 7.84 5.67 6.52
N GLU A 213 8.47 6.62 7.19
CA GLU A 213 8.76 6.50 8.62
C GLU A 213 7.50 6.51 9.48
N ASP A 214 6.59 7.45 9.26
CA ASP A 214 5.44 7.64 10.12
C ASP A 214 4.38 6.53 9.97
N TYR A 215 4.27 5.92 8.77
CA TYR A 215 3.21 4.97 8.42
C TYR A 215 3.68 3.55 8.14
N PHE A 216 4.90 3.36 7.62
CA PHE A 216 5.46 2.04 7.32
C PHE A 216 6.56 1.61 8.29
N GLY A 217 7.01 2.50 9.18
CA GLY A 217 8.08 2.20 10.13
C GLY A 217 9.41 1.95 9.42
N ILE A 218 9.69 2.70 8.34
CA ILE A 218 10.95 2.67 7.59
C ILE A 218 11.73 3.95 7.89
N SER A 219 12.92 3.82 8.46
CA SER A 219 13.68 4.98 8.93
C SER A 219 14.18 5.83 7.78
N MET A 220 13.99 7.15 7.89
CA MET A 220 14.71 8.09 7.04
C MET A 220 16.21 8.11 7.37
N SER A 221 17.04 8.60 6.44
CA SER A 221 18.48 8.72 6.67
C SER A 221 18.80 9.58 7.91
N ASN A 222 19.92 9.28 8.57
CA ASN A 222 20.35 10.02 9.77
C ASN A 222 20.48 11.53 9.53
N GLN A 223 21.02 11.93 8.38
CA GLN A 223 21.16 13.34 8.02
C GLN A 223 19.79 14.01 7.88
N GLN A 224 18.82 13.34 7.24
CA GLN A 224 17.47 13.89 7.11
C GLN A 224 16.82 14.00 8.47
N CYS A 225 17.00 12.98 9.32
CA CYS A 225 16.47 12.95 10.67
C CYS A 225 16.99 14.12 11.53
N LEU A 226 18.28 14.46 11.41
CA LEU A 226 18.86 15.65 12.05
C LEU A 226 18.24 16.93 11.48
N ASN A 227 18.20 17.07 10.15
CA ASN A 227 17.67 18.26 9.47
C ASN A 227 16.21 18.54 9.85
N TYR A 228 15.41 17.48 10.04
CA TYR A 228 13.99 17.56 10.41
C TYR A 228 13.81 17.61 11.94
N GLY A 229 14.89 17.66 12.72
CA GLY A 229 14.85 17.76 14.17
C GLY A 229 14.28 16.53 14.90
N ARG A 230 14.24 15.37 14.24
CA ARG A 230 13.79 14.08 14.81
C ARG A 230 14.92 13.31 15.49
N CYS A 231 16.17 13.65 15.18
CA CYS A 231 17.36 13.11 15.82
C CYS A 231 18.17 14.22 16.50
N ILE A 232 19.10 13.82 17.36
CA ILE A 232 20.16 14.65 17.92
C ILE A 232 21.48 13.91 17.75
N GLU A 233 22.57 14.67 17.70
CA GLU A 233 23.91 14.13 17.85
C GLU A 233 24.23 14.09 19.35
N ASN A 234 24.63 12.93 19.86
CA ASN A 234 25.04 12.78 21.26
C ASN A 234 26.50 13.25 21.44
N GLU A 235 26.98 13.24 22.69
CA GLU A 235 28.35 13.67 23.03
C GLU A 235 29.44 12.82 22.35
N ASP A 236 29.11 11.60 21.90
CA ASP A 236 30.00 10.67 21.20
C ASP A 236 29.99 10.87 19.67
N GLY A 237 29.26 11.85 19.15
CA GLY A 237 29.10 12.07 17.70
C GLY A 237 28.16 11.06 17.01
N LEU A 238 27.40 10.28 17.79
CA LEU A 238 26.40 9.35 17.29
C LEU A 238 25.04 10.04 17.13
N ILE A 239 24.41 9.79 15.99
CA ILE A 239 23.07 10.30 15.71
C ILE A 239 22.04 9.37 16.35
N VAL A 240 21.33 9.89 17.35
CA VAL A 240 20.29 9.16 18.09
C VAL A 240 18.93 9.81 17.88
N ARG A 241 17.88 8.98 17.86
CA ARG A 241 16.49 9.43 17.72
C ARG A 241 16.03 10.10 19.01
N LYS A 242 15.31 11.22 18.91
CA LYS A 242 14.70 11.88 20.08
C LYS A 242 13.60 11.03 20.70
N GLU A 243 12.81 10.39 19.85
CA GLU A 243 11.73 9.48 20.23
C GLU A 243 12.06 8.06 19.74
N PRO A 244 11.69 7.00 20.50
CA PRO A 244 11.90 5.63 20.05
C PRO A 244 11.28 5.36 18.68
N PHE A 245 12.09 4.81 17.78
CA PHE A 245 11.63 4.44 16.45
C PHE A 245 10.61 3.30 16.53
N LYS A 246 9.47 3.48 15.86
CA LYS A 246 8.38 2.49 15.83
C LYS A 246 8.47 1.70 14.52
N TYR A 247 8.81 0.43 14.64
CA TYR A 247 8.88 -0.50 13.51
C TYR A 247 7.49 -0.98 13.07
N GLY A 248 7.37 -1.28 11.77
CA GLY A 248 6.18 -1.89 11.18
C GLY A 248 5.12 -0.90 10.70
N ILE A 249 4.07 -1.45 10.06
CA ILE A 249 2.93 -0.68 9.55
C ILE A 249 2.13 -0.09 10.71
N ARG A 250 1.80 1.19 10.61
CA ARG A 250 1.24 2.00 11.71
C ARG A 250 -0.16 2.57 11.49
N PHE A 251 -0.76 2.25 10.37
CA PHE A 251 -2.15 2.57 10.06
C PHE A 251 -2.97 1.31 10.03
#